data_AF-A0A953W789-F1
#
_entry.id   AF-A0A953W789-F1
#
_cell.length_a   1.000
_cell.length_b   1.000
_cell.length_c   1.000
_cell.angle_alpha   90.00
_cell.angle_beta   90.00
_cell.angle_gamma   90.00
#
_symmetry.space_group_name_H-M   'P 1'
#
loop_
_entity.id
_entity.type
_entity.pdbx_description
1 polymer ?
#
loop_
_entity_poly.entity_id
_entity_poly.type
_entity_poly.pdbx_seq_one_letter_code
_entity_poly.pdbx_strand_id
1 'polypeptide(L)'
;DPVMPGCLGLAALWQLVGFFLTWSGYPGHGRALGAKDVRFFGTVVPGAKLVTYELDIRRTMGRPMILGIASGVVKVDGKQIYEAKDLRVGLFSDEQLKAGISA
;
A
#
# COMPACT_ATOMS: atom_id res chain seq x y z
N ASP A 1 21.24 7.92 14.94
CA ASP A 1 19.90 7.60 15.46
C ASP A 1 19.22 6.63 14.49
N PRO A 2 19.41 5.31 14.68
CA PRO A 2 18.95 4.32 13.71
C PRO A 2 17.43 4.15 13.76
N VAL A 3 16.78 4.36 12.62
CA VAL A 3 15.32 4.29 12.49
C VAL A 3 14.95 3.75 11.12
N MET A 4 13.92 2.90 11.05
CA MET A 4 13.35 2.49 9.77
C MET A 4 12.72 3.71 9.06
N PRO A 5 13.03 3.95 7.79
CA PRO A 5 12.34 4.99 7.02
C PRO A 5 10.83 4.71 6.94
N GLY A 6 10.00 5.67 7.40
CA GLY A 6 8.54 5.53 7.37
C GLY A 6 7.96 5.30 5.98
N CYS A 7 8.65 5.79 4.93
CA CYS A 7 8.28 5.55 3.54
C CYS A 7 8.30 4.06 3.15
N LEU A 8 9.17 3.23 3.73
CA LEU A 8 9.20 1.79 3.48
C LEU A 8 7.99 1.09 4.11
N GLY A 9 7.57 1.54 5.30
CA GLY A 9 6.34 1.05 5.93
C GLY A 9 5.10 1.41 5.13
N LEU A 10 5.05 2.63 4.59
CA LEU A 10 3.98 3.06 3.68
C LEU A 10 4.00 2.27 2.36
N ALA A 11 5.19 2.01 1.80
CA ALA A 11 5.34 1.22 0.58
C ALA A 11 4.81 -0.21 0.74
N ALA A 12 5.05 -0.86 1.89
CA ALA A 12 4.52 -2.18 2.18
C ALA A 12 2.98 -2.21 2.15
N LEU A 13 2.30 -1.15 2.62
CA LEU A 13 0.84 -1.05 2.52
C LEU A 13 0.38 -1.04 1.04
N TRP A 14 1.00 -0.24 0.18
CA TRP A 14 0.68 -0.27 -1.26
C TRP A 14 1.00 -1.63 -1.91
N GLN A 15 2.12 -2.25 -1.55
CA GLN A 15 2.47 -3.57 -2.08
C GLN A 15 1.40 -4.62 -1.74
N LEU A 16 0.91 -4.63 -0.49
CA LEU A 16 -0.12 -5.56 -0.06
C LEU A 16 -1.48 -5.29 -0.72
N VAL A 17 -1.86 -4.03 -0.97
CA VAL A 17 -3.07 -3.72 -1.77
C VAL A 17 -2.91 -4.23 -3.21
N GLY A 18 -1.75 -4.03 -3.83
CA GLY A 18 -1.46 -4.56 -5.17
C GLY A 18 -1.49 -6.09 -5.21
N PHE A 19 -0.89 -6.73 -4.20
CA PHE A 19 -0.94 -8.19 -4.03
C PHE A 19 -2.38 -8.67 -3.93
N PHE A 20 -3.20 -8.03 -3.10
CA PHE A 20 -4.61 -8.38 -2.95
C PHE A 20 -5.38 -8.30 -4.27
N LEU A 21 -5.13 -7.28 -5.11
CA LEU A 21 -5.74 -7.17 -6.43
C LEU A 21 -5.36 -8.34 -7.34
N THR A 22 -4.07 -8.68 -7.43
CA THR A 22 -3.60 -9.82 -8.24
C THR A 22 -4.10 -11.16 -7.69
N TRP A 23 -4.15 -11.30 -6.36
CA TRP A 23 -4.70 -12.48 -5.68
C TRP A 23 -6.21 -12.64 -5.92
N SER A 24 -6.94 -11.53 -6.07
CA SER A 24 -8.36 -11.50 -6.42
C SER A 24 -8.64 -11.79 -7.91
N GLY A 25 -7.61 -12.13 -8.70
CA GLY A 25 -7.74 -12.52 -10.11
C GLY A 25 -7.70 -11.38 -11.11
N TYR A 26 -7.42 -10.15 -10.69
CA TYR A 26 -7.24 -9.04 -11.62
C TYR A 26 -5.86 -9.12 -12.32
N PRO A 27 -5.80 -9.01 -13.66
CA PRO A 27 -4.54 -9.05 -14.38
C PRO A 27 -3.79 -7.71 -14.35
N GLY A 28 -2.48 -7.75 -14.60
CA GLY A 28 -1.64 -6.57 -14.78
C GLY A 28 -0.63 -6.33 -13.65
N HIS A 29 0.10 -5.22 -13.77
CA HIS A 29 1.20 -4.86 -12.90
C HIS A 29 0.80 -3.71 -11.96
N GLY A 30 1.05 -3.90 -10.68
CA GLY A 30 0.73 -2.90 -9.65
C GLY A 30 1.52 -1.61 -9.78
N ARG A 31 0.84 -0.48 -9.64
CA ARG A 31 1.42 0.85 -9.42
C ARG A 31 0.70 1.53 -8.26
N ALA A 32 1.46 2.07 -7.31
CA ALA A 32 0.90 2.93 -6.28
C ALA A 32 0.45 4.26 -6.93
N LEU A 33 -0.78 4.68 -6.64
CA LEU A 33 -1.36 5.92 -7.17
C LEU A 33 -1.50 7.01 -6.08
N GLY A 34 -0.88 6.76 -4.92
CA GLY A 34 -0.88 7.67 -3.78
C GLY A 34 -1.83 7.26 -2.65
N ALA A 35 -2.00 8.20 -1.72
CA ALA A 35 -2.86 8.10 -0.55
C ALA A 35 -3.46 9.48 -0.27
N LYS A 36 -4.61 9.55 0.41
CA LYS A 36 -5.22 10.84 0.78
C LYS A 36 -4.59 11.43 2.03
N ASP A 37 -4.39 10.61 3.05
CA ASP A 37 -3.87 11.01 4.35
C ASP A 37 -2.90 9.94 4.85
N VAL A 38 -1.73 10.39 5.30
CA VAL A 38 -0.67 9.54 5.85
C VAL A 38 -0.15 10.20 7.11
N ARG A 39 -0.22 9.48 8.22
CA ARG A 39 0.22 9.97 9.53
C ARG A 39 1.28 9.05 10.09
N PHE A 40 2.41 9.65 10.48
CA PHE A 40 3.50 8.99 11.18
C PHE A 40 3.56 9.56 12.60
N PHE A 41 3.32 8.74 13.61
CA PHE A 41 3.29 9.15 15.03
C PHE A 41 4.09 8.21 15.92
N GLY A 42 4.91 7.36 15.32
CA GLY A 42 5.90 6.51 16.00
C GLY A 42 6.97 6.06 15.03
N THR A 43 7.96 5.33 15.53
CA THR A 43 9.13 4.89 14.76
C THR A 43 9.44 3.43 15.04
N VAL A 44 10.06 2.75 14.08
CA VAL A 44 10.63 1.41 14.28
C VAL A 44 12.11 1.57 14.53
N VAL A 45 12.57 1.11 15.70
CA VAL A 45 13.97 1.15 16.13
C VAL A 45 14.58 -0.27 16.06
N PRO A 46 15.91 -0.42 16.03
CA PRO A 46 16.56 -1.74 15.84
C PRO A 46 16.18 -2.82 16.87
N GLY A 47 15.71 -2.45 18.06
CA GLY A 47 15.27 -3.40 19.09
C GLY A 47 13.84 -3.94 18.92
N ALA A 48 13.09 -3.42 17.96
CA ALA A 48 11.73 -3.90 17.66
C ALA A 48 11.75 -5.34 17.13
N LYS A 49 10.73 -6.13 17.44
CA LYS A 49 10.69 -7.56 17.07
C LYS A 49 9.78 -7.84 15.88
N LEU A 50 8.62 -7.19 15.82
CA LEU A 50 7.61 -7.46 14.80
C LEU A 50 6.96 -6.17 14.31
N VAL A 51 6.94 -5.99 12.99
CA VAL A 51 6.11 -4.99 12.32
C VAL A 51 4.91 -5.70 11.72
N THR A 52 3.71 -5.28 12.10
CA THR A 52 2.44 -5.81 11.59
C THR A 52 1.78 -4.78 10.69
N TYR A 53 1.36 -5.21 9.52
CA TYR A 53 0.59 -4.42 8.56
C TYR A 53 -0.85 -4.94 8.56
N GLU A 54 -1.80 -4.06 8.86
CA GLU A 54 -3.22 -4.37 8.77
C GLU A 54 -3.84 -3.49 7.68
N LEU A 55 -4.63 -4.12 6.81
CA LEU A 55 -5.29 -3.47 5.68
C LEU A 55 -6.79 -3.74 5.72
N ASP A 56 -7.55 -2.70 5.44
CA ASP A 56 -8.99 -2.74 5.22
C ASP A 56 -9.28 -2.33 3.77
N ILE A 57 -9.64 -3.32 2.93
CA ILE A 57 -9.97 -3.09 1.53
C ILE A 57 -11.37 -2.49 1.44
N ARG A 58 -11.44 -1.20 1.08
CA ARG A 58 -12.71 -0.47 1.02
C ARG A 58 -13.42 -0.62 -0.32
N ARG A 59 -12.68 -0.73 -1.41
CA ARG A 59 -13.24 -0.85 -2.76
C ARG A 59 -12.25 -1.49 -3.72
N THR A 60 -12.75 -2.38 -4.57
CA THR A 60 -12.08 -2.83 -5.78
C THR A 60 -12.94 -2.51 -7.00
N MET A 61 -12.30 -2.24 -8.14
CA MET A 61 -12.95 -1.97 -9.42
C MET A 61 -12.15 -2.64 -10.53
N GLY A 62 -12.82 -3.14 -11.57
CA GLY A 62 -12.18 -3.81 -12.71
C GLY A 62 -12.22 -3.05 -14.04
N ARG A 63 -13.02 -1.97 -14.16
CA ARG A 63 -13.18 -1.15 -15.38
C ARG A 63 -13.51 0.30 -15.04
N PRO A 64 -13.11 1.28 -15.88
CA PRO A 64 -12.23 1.15 -17.07
C PRO A 64 -10.76 0.91 -16.70
N MET A 65 -10.41 1.07 -15.42
CA MET A 65 -9.10 0.76 -14.83
C MET A 65 -9.31 -0.20 -13.65
N ILE A 66 -8.36 -1.12 -13.45
CA ILE A 66 -8.32 -1.95 -12.25
C ILE A 66 -7.76 -1.12 -11.11
N LEU A 67 -8.54 -0.93 -10.04
CA LEU A 67 -8.18 -0.07 -8.91
C LEU A 67 -8.55 -0.74 -7.59
N GLY A 68 -7.62 -0.73 -6.64
CA GLY A 68 -7.84 -1.04 -5.23
C GLY A 68 -7.73 0.21 -4.38
N ILE A 69 -8.70 0.39 -3.48
CA ILE A 69 -8.70 1.45 -2.47
C ILE A 69 -8.77 0.81 -1.08
N ALA A 70 -7.84 1.17 -0.21
CA ALA A 70 -7.77 0.63 1.14
C ALA A 70 -7.45 1.71 2.18
N SER A 71 -7.72 1.40 3.43
CA SER A 71 -7.09 2.03 4.58
C SER A 71 -6.10 1.03 5.19
N GLY A 72 -5.03 1.52 5.82
CA GLY A 72 -4.03 0.67 6.43
C GLY A 72 -3.44 1.26 7.70
N VAL A 73 -3.05 0.38 8.61
CA VAL A 73 -2.29 0.75 9.81
C VAL A 73 -1.04 -0.10 9.90
N VAL A 74 0.01 0.49 10.46
CA VAL A 74 1.26 -0.22 10.76
C VAL A 74 1.47 -0.19 12.25
N LYS A 75 1.75 -1.36 12.82
CA LYS A 75 2.04 -1.56 14.24
C LYS A 75 3.47 -2.07 14.39
N VAL A 76 4.15 -1.64 15.44
CA VAL A 76 5.42 -2.23 15.90
C VAL A 76 5.19 -2.80 17.28
N ASP A 77 5.48 -4.09 17.44
CA ASP A 77 5.28 -4.84 18.69
C ASP A 77 3.87 -4.62 19.30
N GLY A 78 2.85 -4.62 18.43
CA GLY A 78 1.44 -4.43 18.79
C GLY A 78 0.98 -2.97 18.93
N LYS A 79 1.89 -1.99 18.96
CA LYS A 79 1.54 -0.56 19.04
C LYS A 79 1.44 0.07 17.66
N GLN A 80 0.30 0.69 17.35
CA GLN A 80 0.12 1.44 16.11
C GLN A 80 1.07 2.65 16.05
N ILE A 81 1.71 2.83 14.89
CA ILE A 81 2.68 3.91 14.64
C ILE A 81 2.36 4.69 13.37
N TYR A 82 1.75 4.04 12.38
CA TYR A 82 1.34 4.68 11.12
C TYR A 82 -0.16 4.47 10.87
N GLU A 83 -0.73 5.39 10.12
CA GLU A 83 -2.06 5.26 9.54
C GLU A 83 -2.06 5.86 8.13
N ALA A 84 -2.67 5.16 7.19
CA ALA A 84 -2.87 5.62 5.83
C ALA A 84 -4.34 5.45 5.42
N LYS A 85 -4.94 6.49 4.85
CA LYS A 85 -6.31 6.49 4.35
C LYS A 85 -6.32 6.69 2.84
N ASP A 86 -7.26 6.03 2.17
CA ASP A 86 -7.40 6.06 0.71
C ASP A 86 -6.09 5.70 -0.01
N LEU A 87 -5.39 4.68 0.45
CA LEU A 87 -4.31 4.05 -0.33
C LEU A 87 -4.90 3.59 -1.66
N ARG A 88 -4.30 4.02 -2.78
CA ARG A 88 -4.74 3.67 -4.13
C ARG A 88 -3.65 2.87 -4.83
N VAL A 89 -4.03 1.75 -5.42
CA VAL A 89 -3.15 0.95 -6.28
C VAL A 89 -3.92 0.57 -7.53
N GLY A 90 -3.34 0.83 -8.70
CA GLY A 90 -3.88 0.40 -9.98
C GLY A 90 -3.11 -0.79 -10.54
N LEU A 91 -3.77 -1.67 -11.29
CA LEU A 91 -3.10 -2.65 -12.14
C LEU A 91 -3.15 -2.20 -13.60
N PHE A 92 -2.01 -2.32 -14.28
CA PHE A 92 -1.82 -1.88 -15.67
C PHE A 92 -1.30 -3.03 -16.52
N SER A 93 -1.81 -3.17 -17.75
CA SER A 93 -1.26 -4.12 -18.72
C SER A 93 0.12 -3.67 -19.22
N ASP A 94 0.86 -4.59 -19.84
CA ASP A 94 2.13 -4.27 -20.50
C ASP A 94 1.99 -3.17 -21.55
N GLU A 95 0.88 -3.15 -22.29
CA GLU A 95 0.60 -2.15 -23.31
C GLU A 95 0.43 -0.76 -22.69
N GLN A 96 -0.34 -0.66 -21.60
CA GLN A 96 -0.52 0.59 -20.86
C GLN A 96 0.82 1.11 -20.31
N LEU A 97 1.64 0.23 -19.75
CA LEU A 97 2.96 0.62 -19.23
C LEU A 97 3.91 1.08 -20.35
N LYS A 98 3.94 0.39 -21.49
CA LYS A 98 4.76 0.79 -22.66
C LYS A 98 4.33 2.13 -23.24
N ALA A 99 3.04 2.44 -23.19
CA ALA A 99 2.49 3.74 -23.58
C ALA A 99 2.78 4.86 -22.57
N GLY A 100 3.48 4.58 -21.47
CA GLY A 100 3.75 5.55 -20.41
C GLY A 100 2.53 5.85 -19.52
N ILE A 101 1.48 5.05 -19.61
CA ILE A 101 0.29 5.18 -18.78
C ILE A 101 0.57 4.50 -17.44
N SER A 102 1.11 5.30 -16.52
CA SER A 102 1.07 5.05 -15.08
C SER A 102 0.36 6.25 -14.47
N ALA A 103 -0.68 6.04 -13.67
CA ALA A 103 -1.67 7.04 -13.26
C ALA A 103 -1.18 8.47 -13.02
#